data_AF-A0A3C1Y6S0-F1
#
_entry.id   AF-A0A3C1Y6S0-F1
#
_cell.length_a   1.000
_cell.length_b   1.000
_cell.length_c   1.000
_cell.angle_alpha   90.00
_cell.angle_beta   90.00
_cell.angle_gamma   90.00
#
_symmetry.space_group_name_H-M   'P 1'
#
loop_
_entity.id
_entity.type
_entity.pdbx_description
1 polymer ?
#
loop_
_entity_poly.entity_id
_entity_poly.type
_entity_poly.pdbx_seq_one_letter_code
_entity_poly.pdbx_strand_id
1 'polypeptide(L)'
;MAKFLSGDLTAAEKLETIFPESADTSRLLVAVHPADYSASAIAKAVEDCDVQLLGLTVTTMRTRGGRHVVLLRVAAADTRSLERSLERYGYETLSTDAPGDPRLRDRDMARANELLHILEL
;
A
#
# COMPACT_ATOMS: atom_id res chain seq x y z
N MET A 1 19.15 6.07 16.45
CA MET A 1 19.87 4.78 16.38
C MET A 1 20.13 4.14 17.74
N ALA A 2 20.79 4.80 18.70
CA ALA A 2 21.16 4.18 20.00
C ALA A 2 19.98 3.54 20.76
N LYS A 3 18.84 4.25 20.91
CA LYS A 3 17.61 3.71 21.54
C LYS A 3 16.99 2.52 20.79
N PHE A 4 17.07 2.52 19.46
CA PHE A 4 16.55 1.42 18.64
C PHE A 4 17.39 0.16 18.87
N LEU A 5 18.72 0.31 18.92
CA LEU A 5 19.64 -0.79 19.17
C LEU A 5 19.60 -1.30 20.62
N SER A 6 19.32 -0.43 21.60
CA SER A 6 19.18 -0.84 23.00
C SER A 6 17.81 -1.46 23.34
N GLY A 7 16.83 -1.34 22.44
CA GLY A 7 15.47 -1.86 22.63
C GLY A 7 14.55 -0.96 23.48
N ASP A 8 15.03 0.20 23.92
CA ASP A 8 14.35 1.13 24.85
C ASP A 8 13.31 2.04 24.17
N LEU A 9 12.75 1.59 23.04
CA LEU A 9 11.70 2.33 22.35
C LEU A 9 10.33 1.98 22.94
N THR A 10 9.52 3.00 23.18
CA THR A 10 8.08 2.86 23.41
C THR A 10 7.41 2.23 22.19
N ALA A 11 6.19 1.72 22.36
CA ALA A 11 5.44 1.13 21.24
C ALA A 11 5.23 2.13 20.08
N ALA A 12 4.98 3.41 20.40
CA ALA A 12 4.82 4.47 19.41
C ALA A 12 6.14 4.76 18.66
N GLU A 13 7.26 4.91 19.39
CA GLU A 13 8.57 5.14 18.75
C GLU A 13 9.00 3.94 17.89
N LYS A 14 8.68 2.70 18.31
CA LYS A 14 8.90 1.51 17.48
C LYS A 14 8.13 1.61 16.17
N LEU A 15 6.84 1.95 16.24
CA LEU A 15 5.98 2.06 15.08
C LEU A 15 6.46 3.14 14.12
N GLU A 16 6.75 4.35 14.62
CA GLU A 16 7.26 5.47 13.82
C GLU A 16 8.58 5.10 13.12
N THR A 17 9.45 4.33 13.78
CA THR A 17 10.73 3.91 13.20
C THR A 17 10.55 2.98 11.99
N ILE A 18 9.57 2.06 12.03
CA ILE A 18 9.34 1.10 10.93
C ILE A 18 8.27 1.56 9.92
N PHE A 19 7.46 2.55 10.30
CA PHE A 19 6.39 3.15 9.48
C PHE A 19 6.45 4.68 9.53
N PRO A 20 7.50 5.31 8.97
CA PRO A 20 7.58 6.76 8.92
C PRO A 20 6.50 7.35 8.00
N GLU A 21 5.94 8.50 8.39
CA GLU A 21 5.09 9.31 7.53
C GLU A 21 5.94 10.04 6.49
N SER A 22 5.56 9.95 5.21
CA SER A 22 6.20 10.67 4.12
C SER A 22 5.15 10.99 3.06
N ALA A 23 5.20 12.22 2.52
CA ALA A 23 4.22 12.75 1.59
C ALA A 23 4.15 11.98 0.26
N ASP A 24 5.23 11.31 -0.12
CA ASP A 24 5.36 10.59 -1.40
C ASP A 24 5.31 9.07 -1.24
N THR A 25 4.69 8.58 -0.17
CA THR A 25 4.56 7.14 0.10
C THR A 25 3.14 6.66 -0.08
N SER A 26 2.94 5.70 -0.99
CA SER A 26 1.69 4.95 -1.13
C SER A 26 1.75 3.60 -0.43
N ARG A 27 0.58 3.10 -0.03
CA ARG A 27 0.38 1.79 0.58
C ARG A 27 -0.55 0.96 -0.28
N LEU A 28 -0.19 -0.30 -0.51
CA LEU A 28 -1.03 -1.23 -1.26
C LEU A 28 -1.27 -2.48 -0.41
N LEU A 29 -2.50 -2.97 -0.38
CA LEU A 29 -2.81 -4.31 0.09
C LEU A 29 -2.93 -5.22 -1.13
N VAL A 30 -2.15 -6.29 -1.13
CA VAL A 30 -2.02 -7.19 -2.27
C VAL A 30 -2.38 -8.60 -1.83
N ALA A 31 -3.28 -9.25 -2.56
CA ALA A 31 -3.61 -10.65 -2.37
C ALA A 31 -2.58 -11.53 -3.06
N VAL A 32 -2.05 -12.50 -2.31
CA VAL A 32 -1.04 -13.44 -2.78
C VAL A 32 -1.50 -14.85 -2.44
N HIS A 33 -1.53 -15.73 -3.42
CA HIS A 33 -1.82 -17.13 -3.16
C HIS A 33 -0.67 -17.75 -2.33
N PRO A 34 -0.94 -18.56 -1.29
CA PRO A 34 0.10 -18.99 -0.36
C PRO A 34 1.28 -19.73 -1.01
N ALA A 35 1.01 -20.52 -2.06
CA ALA A 35 2.05 -21.25 -2.79
C ALA A 35 2.93 -20.34 -3.68
N ASP A 36 2.43 -19.15 -4.01
CA ASP A 36 3.05 -18.21 -4.94
C ASP A 36 3.71 -17.02 -4.23
N TYR A 37 3.73 -17.04 -2.89
CA TYR A 37 4.40 -16.01 -2.12
C TYR A 37 5.91 -16.06 -2.34
N SER A 38 6.44 -14.97 -2.89
CA SER A 38 7.86 -14.74 -3.03
C SER A 38 8.15 -13.25 -2.81
N ALA A 39 8.82 -12.92 -1.70
CA ALA A 39 9.17 -11.54 -1.38
C ALA A 39 10.04 -10.90 -2.46
N SER A 40 10.96 -11.66 -3.05
CA SER A 40 11.83 -11.18 -4.14
C SER A 40 11.06 -10.95 -5.43
N ALA A 41 10.08 -11.80 -5.78
CA ALA A 41 9.25 -11.59 -6.97
C ALA A 41 8.34 -10.37 -6.82
N ILE A 42 7.74 -10.18 -5.64
CA ILE A 42 6.96 -8.97 -5.33
C ILE A 42 7.83 -7.71 -5.40
N ALA A 43 9.04 -7.76 -4.84
CA ALA A 43 9.98 -6.64 -4.93
C ALA A 43 10.35 -6.33 -6.39
N LYS A 44 10.63 -7.36 -7.19
CA LYS A 44 10.91 -7.20 -8.62
C LYS A 44 9.75 -6.55 -9.38
N ALA A 45 8.52 -6.98 -9.11
CA ALA A 45 7.33 -6.41 -9.74
C ALA A 45 7.16 -4.91 -9.43
N VAL A 46 7.58 -4.48 -8.25
CA VAL A 46 7.61 -3.07 -7.83
C VAL A 46 8.73 -2.31 -8.56
N GLU A 47 9.95 -2.85 -8.53
CA GLU A 47 11.13 -2.23 -9.13
C GLU A 47 11.06 -2.14 -10.65
N ASP A 48 10.32 -3.03 -11.32
CA ASP A 48 10.03 -2.98 -12.76
C ASP A 48 9.28 -1.71 -13.19
N CYS A 49 8.70 -0.98 -12.25
CA CYS A 49 8.03 0.30 -12.49
C CYS A 49 8.91 1.53 -12.21
N ASP A 50 10.22 1.33 -11.97
CA ASP A 50 11.14 2.37 -11.49
C ASP A 50 10.70 3.00 -10.14
N VAL A 51 10.00 2.21 -9.30
CA VAL A 51 9.51 2.62 -7.98
C VAL A 51 10.29 1.89 -6.89
N GLN A 52 10.66 2.60 -5.82
CA GLN A 52 11.34 2.00 -4.67
C GLN A 52 10.34 1.31 -3.73
N LEU A 53 10.62 0.06 -3.36
CA LEU A 53 9.93 -0.65 -2.29
C LEU A 53 10.48 -0.20 -0.93
N LEU A 54 9.66 0.49 -0.15
CA LEU A 54 10.00 1.01 1.19
C LEU A 54 9.69 0.01 2.30
N GLY A 55 8.79 -0.94 2.07
CA GLY A 55 8.44 -1.96 3.05
C GLY A 55 7.51 -3.02 2.47
N LEU A 56 7.69 -4.25 2.93
CA LEU A 56 6.84 -5.39 2.63
C LEU A 56 6.52 -6.09 3.94
N THR A 57 5.23 -6.27 4.24
CA THR A 57 4.78 -6.91 5.47
C THR A 57 3.69 -7.91 5.16
N VAL A 58 3.92 -9.18 5.53
CA VAL A 58 2.86 -10.19 5.52
C VAL A 58 1.93 -9.90 6.70
N THR A 59 0.66 -9.64 6.40
CA THR A 59 -0.32 -9.33 7.45
C THR A 59 -0.98 -10.61 7.99
N THR A 60 -1.69 -10.46 9.10
CA THR A 60 -2.56 -11.52 9.64
C THR A 60 -3.85 -11.68 8.85
N MET A 61 -4.18 -10.76 7.92
CA MET A 61 -5.39 -10.80 7.13
C MET A 61 -5.36 -11.89 6.06
N ARG A 62 -6.55 -12.37 5.70
CA ARG A 62 -6.78 -13.31 4.60
C ARG A 62 -7.98 -12.85 3.77
N THR A 63 -7.92 -13.06 2.46
CA THR A 63 -9.12 -12.91 1.62
C THR A 63 -10.12 -14.02 1.93
N ARG A 64 -11.38 -13.88 1.49
CA ARG A 64 -12.40 -14.94 1.63
C ARG A 64 -11.97 -16.27 0.99
N GLY A 65 -11.17 -16.21 -0.08
CA GLY A 65 -10.58 -17.37 -0.75
C GLY A 65 -9.29 -17.90 -0.11
N GLY A 66 -8.91 -17.44 1.09
CA GLY A 66 -7.74 -17.95 1.82
C GLY A 66 -6.39 -17.37 1.39
N ARG A 67 -6.33 -16.50 0.37
CA ARG A 67 -5.08 -15.83 -0.05
C ARG A 67 -4.53 -14.94 1.07
N HIS A 68 -3.20 -14.90 1.19
CA HIS A 68 -2.50 -13.97 2.07
C HIS A 68 -2.71 -12.53 1.60
N VAL A 69 -2.77 -11.60 2.56
CA VAL A 69 -2.76 -10.17 2.26
C VAL A 69 -1.42 -9.61 2.70
N VAL A 70 -0.68 -9.04 1.75
CA VAL A 70 0.62 -8.41 1.96
C VAL A 70 0.44 -6.90 1.85
N LEU A 71 0.98 -6.17 2.83
CA LEU A 71 1.06 -4.71 2.79
C LEU A 71 2.38 -4.31 2.13
N LEU A 72 2.29 -3.52 1.07
CA LEU A 72 3.42 -2.86 0.42
C LEU A 72 3.43 -1.39 0.78
N ARG A 73 4.61 -0.84 1.03
CA ARG A 73 4.89 0.60 1.09
C ARG A 73 5.85 0.94 -0.03
N VAL A 74 5.51 1.94 -0.83
CA VAL A 74 6.26 2.30 -2.03
C VAL A 74 6.45 3.81 -2.14
N ALA A 75 7.59 4.23 -2.68
CA ALA A 75 7.90 5.64 -2.92
C ALA A 75 7.26 6.12 -4.24
N ALA A 76 5.94 6.19 -4.27
CA ALA A 76 5.18 6.64 -5.43
C ALA A 76 3.93 7.39 -4.99
N ALA A 77 3.58 8.47 -5.69
CA ALA A 77 2.31 9.19 -5.52
C ALA A 77 1.19 8.62 -6.40
N ASP A 78 1.54 7.96 -7.50
CA ASP A 78 0.63 7.26 -8.42
C ASP A 78 1.05 5.79 -8.54
N THR A 79 0.11 4.88 -8.27
CA THR A 79 0.33 3.44 -8.21
C THR A 79 -0.19 2.70 -9.43
N ARG A 80 -0.78 3.37 -10.43
CA ARG A 80 -1.45 2.68 -11.55
C ARG A 80 -0.52 1.79 -12.37
N SER A 81 0.74 2.19 -12.57
CA SER A 81 1.74 1.34 -13.23
C SER A 81 2.10 0.13 -12.39
N LEU A 82 2.24 0.34 -11.07
CA LEU A 82 2.57 -0.69 -10.09
C LEU A 82 1.46 -1.75 -10.01
N GLU A 83 0.20 -1.34 -9.95
CA GLU A 83 -0.96 -2.25 -9.89
C GLU A 83 -1.00 -3.18 -11.11
N ARG A 84 -0.79 -2.63 -12.32
CA ARG A 84 -0.68 -3.43 -13.55
C ARG A 84 0.54 -4.35 -13.53
N SER A 85 1.65 -3.91 -12.94
CA SER A 85 2.84 -4.75 -12.83
C SER A 85 2.61 -5.93 -11.90
N LEU A 86 2.04 -5.68 -10.72
CA LEU A 86 1.66 -6.72 -9.75
C LEU A 86 0.71 -7.73 -10.38
N GLU A 87 -0.29 -7.28 -11.15
CA GLU A 87 -1.22 -8.15 -11.86
C GLU A 87 -0.52 -9.06 -12.88
N ARG A 88 0.46 -8.56 -13.65
CA ARG A 88 1.27 -9.38 -14.57
C ARG A 88 2.07 -10.47 -13.86
N TYR A 89 2.47 -10.23 -12.62
CA TYR A 89 3.14 -11.22 -11.77
C TYR A 89 2.16 -12.17 -11.07
N GLY A 90 0.85 -12.03 -11.30
CA GLY A 90 -0.20 -12.89 -10.74
C GLY A 90 -0.71 -12.42 -9.37
N TYR A 91 -0.41 -11.20 -8.95
CA TYR A 91 -0.87 -10.64 -7.69
C TYR A 91 -2.05 -9.67 -7.90
N GLU A 92 -3.04 -9.70 -7.01
CA GLU A 92 -4.20 -8.83 -7.11
C GLU A 92 -4.10 -7.70 -6.10
N THR A 93 -4.24 -6.45 -6.56
CA THR A 93 -4.32 -5.30 -5.63
C THR A 93 -5.74 -5.21 -5.07
N LEU A 94 -5.86 -5.32 -3.75
CA LEU A 94 -7.14 -5.26 -3.03
C LEU A 94 -7.53 -3.83 -2.66
N SER A 95 -6.53 -3.00 -2.30
CA SER A 95 -6.74 -1.60 -1.96
C SER A 95 -5.45 -0.81 -2.11
N THR A 96 -5.59 0.46 -2.47
CA THR A 96 -4.51 1.43 -2.54
C THR A 96 -4.85 2.60 -1.63
N ASP A 97 -3.94 2.93 -0.72
CA ASP A 97 -3.91 4.18 0.03
C ASP A 97 -2.71 4.98 -0.48
N ALA A 98 -2.94 5.74 -1.55
CA ALA A 98 -1.98 6.69 -2.08
C ALA A 98 -2.29 8.07 -1.49
N PRO A 99 -1.28 8.90 -1.20
CA PRO A 99 -1.49 10.28 -0.75
C PRO A 99 -2.48 11.04 -1.65
N GLY A 100 -2.54 10.67 -2.94
CA GLY A 100 -3.35 11.32 -3.95
C GLY A 100 -2.88 12.76 -4.15
N ASP A 101 -3.19 13.38 -5.30
CA ASP A 101 -3.15 14.83 -5.34
C ASP A 101 -4.29 15.33 -4.45
N PRO A 102 -4.02 16.11 -3.38
CA PRO A 102 -5.08 16.66 -2.52
C PRO A 102 -6.17 17.37 -3.35
N ARG A 103 -5.81 17.98 -4.48
CA ARG A 103 -6.74 18.66 -5.39
C ARG A 103 -7.64 17.69 -6.16
N LEU A 104 -7.12 16.53 -6.55
CA LEU A 104 -7.93 15.48 -7.18
C LEU A 104 -8.88 14.87 -6.14
N ARG A 105 -8.40 14.65 -4.92
CA ARG A 105 -9.23 14.14 -3.82
C ARG A 105 -10.39 15.07 -3.48
N ASP A 106 -10.14 16.38 -3.37
CA ASP A 106 -11.19 17.37 -3.14
C ASP A 106 -12.22 17.40 -4.27
N ARG A 107 -11.75 17.29 -5.52
CA ARG A 107 -12.62 17.26 -6.70
C ARG A 107 -13.48 15.99 -6.74
N ASP A 108 -12.90 14.84 -6.42
CA ASP A 108 -13.61 13.56 -6.40
C ASP A 108 -14.63 13.51 -5.26
N MET A 109 -14.29 14.08 -4.09
CA MET A 109 -15.23 14.25 -2.98
C MET A 109 -16.37 15.22 -3.32
N ALA A 110 -16.09 16.33 -4.01
CA ALA A 110 -17.12 17.26 -4.46
C ALA A 110 -18.11 16.57 -5.42
N ARG A 111 -17.60 15.76 -6.36
CA ARG A 111 -18.44 14.96 -7.28
C ARG A 111 -19.25 13.88 -6.58
N ALA A 112 -18.65 13.19 -5.60
CA ALA A 112 -19.34 12.17 -4.82
C ALA A 112 -20.50 12.78 -4.02
N ASN A 113 -20.30 13.94 -3.40
CA ASN A 113 -21.35 14.67 -2.69
C ASN A 113 -22.47 15.15 -3.63
N GLU A 114 -22.12 15.61 -4.83
CA GLU A 114 -23.11 15.97 -5.85
C GLU A 114 -23.97 14.77 -6.27
N LEU A 115 -23.36 13.60 -6.47
CA LEU A 115 -24.08 12.36 -6.78
C LEU A 115 -25.01 11.91 -5.65
N LEU A 116 -24.56 11.99 -4.39
CA LEU A 116 -25.41 11.68 -3.23
C LEU A 116 -26.62 12.60 -3.17
N HIS A 117 -26.43 13.90 -3.42
CA HIS A 117 -27.52 14.86 -3.46
C HIS A 117 -28.56 14.56 -4.55
N ILE A 118 -28.12 14.11 -5.73
CA ILE A 118 -29.01 13.72 -6.83
C ILE A 118 -29.79 12.44 -6.51
N LEU A 119 -29.20 11.52 -5.74
CA LEU A 119 -29.82 10.23 -5.37
C LEU A 119 -30.79 10.34 -4.17
N GLU A 120 -30.76 11.44 -3.43
CA GLU A 120 -31.68 11.75 -2.34
C GLU A 120 -32.96 12.50 -2.81
N LEU A 121 -33.08 12.76 -4.12
CA LEU A 121 -34.25 13.31 -4.82
C LEU A 121 -35.12 12.19 -5.43
#